data_AF-A0A7X4D6Q5-F1
#
_entry.id   AF-A0A7X4D6Q5-F1
#
_cell.length_a   1.000
_cell.length_b   1.000
_cell.length_c   1.000
_cell.angle_alpha   90.00
_cell.angle_beta   90.00
_cell.angle_gamma   90.00
#
_symmetry.space_group_name_H-M   'P 1'
#
loop_
_entity.id
_entity.type
_entity.pdbx_description
1 polymer ?
#
loop_
_entity_poly.entity_id
_entity_poly.type
_entity_poly.pdbx_seq_one_letter_code
_entity_poly.pdbx_strand_id
1 'polypeptide(L)'
;MPDISLPDISLPSLGFEEDKPKEPAIPISVAYAFDASVTEATLEIQACDLPYTLNTGEAIVQNFLTLGQETFQSVTAYSGTGEAVRVTKPGDLIIQISMVNQSFQEGDRMADEDNYLARLNFKLQAVFLDKDGTQLGQLPLNVDGHVRVWAPALTGQSISCMTGQYDAKVNGVASELAEQLVAVVPQVLNNGGTQPLTAPERQSAFPQAAPRVSAPSSSSSAPGNRPFLTFRTMLKDGNDNLILEGGEAIVLTIEATNLGSTTVNTATANVSGHETLVEAFSHMTSLPISLGTFQPGETRTTEIRGRMPVNVTAQKAEVVIVLQLKDGTSIGSHRIVAPLQPNVRESGAQSSRPRMQQDKPRDKNAYVAMLVGLDTYQDAWPEAYRTPEGLLMTVRETLQRTGLFPNQNIRVLQGSSAEKGAISKTLLKWVRQRIGKESVLVVYFSGQAVQDRENGEVYLIPYEGAPDASSKQLISLRTLQRLLGKLENRLTLLILDTPIIKQAGQETSADTSSPVHWNSGLSKQDATPVIQLRRRPGQEMDNPANMLSGLSGNADGNKDETITVAEFLESASASSRITRLLPDSSPLLNLPLAR
;
A
#
# COMPACT_ATOMS: atom_id res chain seq x y z
N MET A 1 80.47 -14.12 11.40
CA MET A 1 79.82 -13.37 10.29
C MET A 1 78.38 -13.11 10.69
N PRO A 2 77.82 -11.95 10.33
CA PRO A 2 77.38 -10.96 11.31
C PRO A 2 75.93 -11.10 11.78
N ASP A 3 75.77 -10.53 12.96
CA ASP A 3 74.59 -9.98 13.62
C ASP A 3 73.69 -9.20 12.64
N ILE A 4 72.40 -9.54 12.61
CA ILE A 4 71.35 -8.68 12.02
C ILE A 4 70.30 -8.50 13.11
N SER A 5 70.45 -7.42 13.86
CA SER A 5 69.46 -6.84 14.75
C SER A 5 68.27 -6.30 13.93
N LEU A 6 67.09 -6.89 14.08
CA LEU A 6 65.83 -6.28 13.69
C LEU A 6 65.30 -5.43 14.86
N PRO A 7 64.78 -4.22 14.61
CA PRO A 7 64.30 -3.33 15.67
C PRO A 7 63.02 -3.87 16.31
N ASP A 8 62.93 -3.72 17.64
CA ASP A 8 61.72 -3.94 18.44
C ASP A 8 60.57 -3.09 17.90
N ILE A 9 59.60 -3.73 17.25
CA ILE A 9 58.28 -3.15 17.00
C ILE A 9 57.41 -3.58 18.17
N SER A 10 57.22 -2.66 19.12
CA SER A 10 56.21 -2.81 20.16
C SER A 10 54.82 -2.79 19.50
N LEU A 11 54.23 -3.97 19.34
CA LEU A 11 52.82 -4.11 19.04
C LEU A 11 52.03 -3.60 20.26
N PRO A 12 51.13 -2.62 20.12
CA PRO A 12 50.25 -2.23 21.21
C PRO A 12 49.37 -3.43 21.60
N SER A 13 49.33 -3.76 22.88
CA SER A 13 48.44 -4.80 23.39
C SER A 13 47.01 -4.42 23.06
N LEU A 14 46.34 -5.21 22.22
CA LEU A 14 44.89 -5.20 22.10
C LEU A 14 44.32 -5.71 23.42
N GLY A 15 44.10 -4.79 24.36
CA GLY A 15 43.22 -5.02 25.48
C GLY A 15 41.81 -5.21 24.91
N PHE A 16 41.29 -6.43 24.99
CA PHE A 16 39.86 -6.64 24.90
C PHE A 16 39.25 -6.01 26.15
N GLU A 17 38.73 -4.81 26.01
CA GLU A 17 37.81 -4.23 26.98
C GLU A 17 36.56 -5.10 26.94
N GLU A 18 36.45 -6.07 27.86
CA GLU A 18 35.18 -6.71 28.16
C GLU A 18 34.17 -5.61 28.46
N ASP A 19 33.08 -5.57 27.68
CA ASP A 19 31.94 -4.68 27.92
C ASP A 19 31.53 -4.81 29.38
N LYS A 20 31.86 -3.80 30.19
CA LYS A 20 31.38 -3.72 31.58
C LYS A 20 29.85 -3.78 31.54
N PRO A 21 29.20 -4.67 32.31
CA PRO A 21 27.76 -4.71 32.40
C PRO A 21 27.26 -3.33 32.82
N LYS A 22 26.38 -2.75 32.00
CA LYS A 22 25.77 -1.44 32.22
C LYS A 22 25.07 -1.48 33.58
N GLU A 23 25.50 -0.65 34.51
CA GLU A 23 24.89 -0.56 35.84
C GLU A 23 23.42 -0.14 35.68
N PRO A 24 22.44 -0.82 36.31
CA PRO A 24 21.02 -0.56 36.08
C PRO A 24 20.67 0.87 36.49
N ALA A 25 19.90 1.56 35.65
CA ALA A 25 19.54 2.96 35.88
C ALA A 25 18.70 3.15 37.16
N ILE A 26 17.93 2.13 37.55
CA ILE A 26 17.13 2.10 38.78
C ILE A 26 17.31 0.73 39.48
N PRO A 27 17.87 0.68 40.70
CA PRO A 27 18.23 -0.56 41.38
C PRO A 27 17.03 -1.20 42.11
N ILE A 28 15.95 -1.50 41.39
CA ILE A 28 14.79 -2.22 41.92
C ILE A 28 14.43 -3.42 41.03
N SER A 29 13.67 -4.35 41.59
CA SER A 29 13.05 -5.45 40.83
C SER A 29 11.59 -5.11 40.48
N VAL A 30 11.22 -5.27 39.20
CA VAL A 30 9.87 -4.98 38.69
C VAL A 30 9.20 -6.26 38.19
N ALA A 31 7.96 -6.49 38.60
CA ALA A 31 7.10 -7.54 38.07
C ALA A 31 5.98 -6.94 37.22
N TYR A 32 5.99 -7.19 35.90
CA TYR A 32 4.89 -6.79 35.03
C TYR A 32 3.79 -7.86 35.02
N ALA A 33 2.56 -7.42 35.24
CA ALA A 33 1.35 -8.22 35.14
C ALA A 33 0.45 -7.63 34.04
N PHE A 34 0.52 -8.19 32.84
CA PHE A 34 -0.32 -7.78 31.72
C PHE A 34 -1.67 -8.50 31.78
N ASP A 35 -2.75 -7.73 31.74
CA ASP A 35 -4.10 -8.28 31.68
C ASP A 35 -4.38 -8.97 30.32
N ALA A 36 -5.39 -9.84 30.27
CA ALA A 36 -5.86 -10.47 29.03
C ALA A 36 -6.21 -9.43 27.96
N SER A 37 -6.78 -8.29 28.37
CA SER A 37 -7.09 -7.16 27.47
C SER A 37 -5.87 -6.57 26.76
N VAL A 38 -4.65 -6.80 27.28
CA VAL A 38 -3.39 -6.41 26.63
C VAL A 38 -2.79 -7.60 25.88
N THR A 39 -2.67 -8.76 26.52
CA THR A 39 -1.97 -9.92 25.93
C THR A 39 -2.69 -10.52 24.72
N GLU A 40 -4.02 -10.39 24.64
CA GLU A 40 -4.84 -10.84 23.52
C GLU A 40 -5.24 -9.70 22.57
N ALA A 41 -4.74 -8.48 22.81
CA ALA A 41 -5.10 -7.31 22.03
C ALA A 41 -4.65 -7.45 20.58
N THR A 42 -5.62 -7.38 19.67
CA THR A 42 -5.38 -7.26 18.24
C THR A 42 -6.23 -6.12 17.68
N LEU A 43 -5.83 -5.58 16.53
CA LEU A 43 -6.58 -4.56 15.82
C LEU A 43 -6.69 -4.92 14.34
N GLU A 44 -7.92 -5.09 13.85
CA GLU A 44 -8.17 -5.29 12.44
C GLU A 44 -8.19 -3.96 11.69
N ILE A 45 -7.35 -3.87 10.67
CA ILE A 45 -7.26 -2.72 9.78
C ILE A 45 -7.33 -3.19 8.32
N GLN A 46 -7.37 -2.22 7.42
CA GLN A 46 -7.46 -2.47 5.98
C GLN A 46 -6.18 -2.02 5.32
N ALA A 47 -5.20 -2.92 5.27
CA ALA A 47 -3.93 -2.67 4.61
C ALA A 47 -4.03 -3.09 3.14
N CYS A 48 -3.82 -2.14 2.23
CA CYS A 48 -3.85 -2.38 0.78
C CYS A 48 -5.16 -3.04 0.27
N ASP A 49 -6.31 -2.61 0.79
CA ASP A 49 -7.64 -3.19 0.49
C ASP A 49 -7.80 -4.67 0.90
N LEU A 50 -6.95 -5.17 1.81
CA LEU A 50 -7.06 -6.48 2.43
C LEU A 50 -7.19 -6.35 3.95
N PRO A 51 -7.93 -7.25 4.62
CA PRO A 51 -7.94 -7.30 6.07
C PRO A 51 -6.54 -7.67 6.58
N TYR A 52 -6.03 -6.89 7.53
CA TYR A 52 -4.77 -7.14 8.20
C TYR A 52 -4.94 -6.97 9.71
N THR A 53 -4.47 -7.95 10.46
CA THR A 53 -4.58 -7.96 11.92
C THR A 53 -3.25 -7.53 12.52
N LEU A 54 -3.24 -6.37 13.17
CA LEU A 54 -2.13 -5.89 13.97
C LEU A 54 -2.13 -6.59 15.33
N ASN A 55 -1.02 -7.23 15.70
CA ASN A 55 -0.85 -7.80 17.04
C ASN A 55 -0.35 -6.73 18.02
N THR A 56 -1.27 -5.83 18.40
CA THR A 56 -0.96 -4.68 19.27
C THR A 56 -0.53 -5.11 20.67
N GLY A 57 -1.08 -6.22 21.17
CA GLY A 57 -0.74 -6.78 22.46
C GLY A 57 0.71 -7.25 22.55
N GLU A 58 1.15 -8.03 21.57
CA GLU A 58 2.54 -8.50 21.49
C GLU A 58 3.53 -7.33 21.43
N ALA A 59 3.25 -6.32 20.59
CA ALA A 59 4.08 -5.12 20.50
C ALA A 59 4.20 -4.39 21.85
N ILE A 60 3.09 -4.22 22.58
CA ILE A 60 3.08 -3.57 23.90
C ILE A 60 3.89 -4.38 24.91
N VAL A 61 3.63 -5.68 25.03
CA VAL A 61 4.36 -6.54 25.98
C VAL A 61 5.86 -6.50 25.71
N GLN A 62 6.29 -6.70 24.46
CA GLN A 62 7.71 -6.73 24.10
C GLN A 62 8.42 -5.41 24.41
N ASN A 63 7.83 -4.26 24.06
CA ASN A 63 8.45 -2.96 24.30
C ASN A 63 8.57 -2.63 25.80
N PHE A 64 7.57 -2.98 26.61
CA PHE A 64 7.61 -2.77 28.06
C PHE A 64 8.67 -3.65 28.73
N LEU A 65 8.78 -4.92 28.31
CA LEU A 65 9.79 -5.83 28.85
C LEU A 65 11.20 -5.43 28.45
N THR A 66 11.40 -5.08 27.18
CA THR A 66 12.70 -4.65 26.66
C THR A 66 13.18 -3.40 27.40
N LEU A 67 12.35 -2.34 27.44
CA LEU A 67 12.73 -1.10 28.13
C LEU A 67 12.89 -1.30 29.64
N GLY A 68 12.05 -2.15 30.24
CA GLY A 68 12.17 -2.50 31.65
C GLY A 68 13.51 -3.18 31.96
N GLN A 69 13.92 -4.16 31.16
CA GLN A 69 15.20 -4.87 31.31
C GLN A 69 16.40 -3.94 31.12
N GLU A 70 16.27 -2.94 30.25
CA GLU A 70 17.30 -1.90 30.07
C GLU A 70 17.39 -0.92 31.27
N THR A 71 16.33 -0.80 32.07
CA THR A 71 16.22 0.24 33.11
C THR A 71 16.37 -0.30 34.53
N PHE A 72 15.77 -1.44 34.84
CA PHE A 72 15.65 -1.98 36.19
C PHE A 72 16.69 -3.07 36.47
N GLN A 73 16.98 -3.33 37.75
CA GLN A 73 17.92 -4.38 38.17
C GLN A 73 17.43 -5.78 37.76
N SER A 74 16.14 -6.03 37.89
CA SER A 74 15.53 -7.25 37.37
C SER A 74 14.10 -6.99 36.91
N VAL A 75 13.70 -7.67 35.83
CA VAL A 75 12.33 -7.64 35.32
C VAL A 75 11.82 -9.06 35.16
N THR A 76 10.67 -9.33 35.78
CA THR A 76 9.93 -10.56 35.57
C THR A 76 8.61 -10.27 34.86
N ALA A 77 8.36 -11.00 33.79
CA ALA A 77 7.10 -10.99 33.06
C ALA A 77 6.42 -12.34 33.25
N TYR A 78 5.14 -12.34 33.59
CA TYR A 78 4.34 -13.57 33.57
C TYR A 78 3.54 -13.58 32.28
N SER A 79 3.78 -14.57 31.42
CA SER A 79 3.10 -14.74 30.13
C SER A 79 2.05 -15.85 30.20
N GLY A 80 0.93 -15.61 29.51
CA GLY A 80 0.07 -16.64 28.96
C GLY A 80 -1.08 -17.12 29.85
N THR A 81 -2.29 -17.05 29.31
CA THR A 81 -3.61 -17.47 29.84
C THR A 81 -4.30 -16.38 30.67
N GLY A 82 -5.42 -15.86 30.17
CA GLY A 82 -6.26 -14.83 30.79
C GLY A 82 -6.94 -15.21 32.11
N GLU A 83 -6.18 -15.75 33.07
CA GLU A 83 -6.53 -15.74 34.48
C GLU A 83 -5.59 -14.79 35.22
N ALA A 84 -6.13 -14.07 36.21
CA ALA A 84 -5.35 -13.21 37.10
C ALA A 84 -4.17 -13.99 37.69
N VAL A 85 -2.96 -13.75 37.16
CA VAL A 85 -1.75 -14.41 37.64
C VAL A 85 -1.56 -14.04 39.11
N ARG A 86 -1.77 -15.01 40.01
CA ARG A 86 -1.31 -14.88 41.39
C ARG A 86 0.21 -14.84 41.36
N VAL A 87 0.76 -13.66 41.65
CA VAL A 87 2.20 -13.38 41.70
C VAL A 87 2.85 -14.36 42.68
N THR A 88 3.67 -15.29 42.19
CA THR A 88 4.32 -16.33 43.02
C THR A 88 5.72 -15.93 43.50
N LYS A 89 6.32 -14.89 42.90
CA LYS A 89 7.50 -14.18 43.44
C LYS A 89 7.33 -12.67 43.24
N PRO A 90 7.17 -11.88 44.32
CA PRO A 90 7.06 -10.43 44.22
C PRO A 90 8.41 -9.80 43.88
N GLY A 91 8.42 -8.89 42.91
CA GLY A 91 9.45 -7.84 42.83
C GLY A 91 9.17 -6.76 43.86
N ASP A 92 10.10 -5.81 44.03
CA ASP A 92 9.90 -4.65 44.91
C ASP A 92 8.69 -3.80 44.48
N LEU A 93 8.36 -3.86 43.19
CA LEU A 93 7.24 -3.17 42.57
C LEU A 93 6.50 -4.10 41.59
N ILE A 94 5.20 -4.25 41.76
CA ILE A 94 4.32 -4.96 40.82
C ILE A 94 3.56 -3.91 39.99
N ILE A 95 3.54 -4.08 38.67
CA ILE A 95 2.90 -3.15 37.75
C ILE A 95 1.86 -3.92 36.94
N GLN A 96 0.58 -3.69 37.25
CA GLN A 96 -0.54 -4.21 36.48
C GLN A 96 -0.87 -3.28 35.31
N ILE A 97 -1.03 -3.84 34.12
CA ILE A 97 -1.29 -3.08 32.89
C ILE A 97 -2.52 -3.65 32.21
N SER A 98 -3.53 -2.81 31.97
CA SER A 98 -4.74 -3.16 31.22
C SER A 98 -4.99 -2.22 30.05
N MET A 99 -5.66 -2.72 29.01
CA MET A 99 -6.04 -1.95 27.82
C MET A 99 -7.37 -1.25 28.07
N VAL A 100 -7.40 0.08 27.91
CA VAL A 100 -8.62 0.89 28.02
C VAL A 100 -9.21 1.14 26.63
N ASN A 101 -8.38 1.54 25.67
CA ASN A 101 -8.81 1.79 24.30
C ASN A 101 -7.66 1.60 23.31
N GLN A 102 -7.98 1.09 22.13
CA GLN A 102 -7.09 1.10 20.98
C GLN A 102 -7.89 1.44 19.72
N SER A 103 -7.35 2.31 18.87
CA SER A 103 -7.90 2.55 17.54
C SER A 103 -6.83 2.99 16.54
N PHE A 104 -7.11 2.69 15.28
CA PHE A 104 -6.34 3.11 14.13
C PHE A 104 -7.32 3.57 13.06
N GLN A 105 -7.30 4.86 12.73
CA GLN A 105 -8.18 5.46 11.75
C GLN A 105 -7.36 5.98 10.58
N GLU A 106 -7.66 5.54 9.38
CA GLU A 106 -7.06 6.08 8.17
C GLU A 106 -7.62 7.46 7.90
N GLY A 107 -6.75 8.46 7.78
CA GLY A 107 -7.11 9.79 7.29
C GLY A 107 -6.90 9.89 5.78
N ASP A 108 -7.16 11.09 5.25
CA ASP A 108 -7.11 11.33 3.81
C ASP A 108 -5.74 11.01 3.21
N ARG A 109 -5.75 10.26 2.10
CA ARG A 109 -4.54 9.98 1.33
C ARG A 109 -4.02 11.28 0.73
N MET A 110 -2.80 11.66 1.09
CA MET A 110 -2.17 12.88 0.60
C MET A 110 -1.85 12.74 -0.90
N ALA A 111 -1.52 13.86 -1.56
CA ALA A 111 -1.18 13.89 -2.98
C ALA A 111 0.03 13.00 -3.36
N ASP A 112 0.81 12.55 -2.37
CA ASP A 112 1.82 11.49 -2.47
C ASP A 112 1.14 10.14 -2.14
N GLU A 113 0.74 9.40 -3.19
CA GLU A 113 -0.22 8.28 -3.13
C GLU A 113 0.18 7.10 -2.24
N ASP A 114 1.45 7.01 -1.87
CA ASP A 114 1.91 5.97 -0.98
C ASP A 114 1.91 6.42 0.48
N ASN A 115 1.71 7.71 0.78
CA ASN A 115 1.71 8.25 2.13
C ASN A 115 0.32 8.81 2.51
N TYR A 116 -0.20 8.38 3.65
CA TYR A 116 -1.39 8.98 4.25
C TYR A 116 -1.19 9.24 5.74
N LEU A 117 -2.00 10.13 6.30
CA LEU A 117 -2.01 10.38 7.73
C LEU A 117 -3.02 9.43 8.37
N ALA A 118 -2.59 8.58 9.29
CA ALA A 118 -3.47 7.78 10.13
C ALA A 118 -3.50 8.36 11.54
N ARG A 119 -4.67 8.38 12.18
CA ARG A 119 -4.78 8.73 13.60
C ARG A 119 -4.74 7.46 14.45
N LEU A 120 -3.80 7.39 15.37
CA LEU A 120 -3.68 6.30 16.34
C LEU A 120 -4.12 6.81 17.71
N ASN A 121 -4.91 6.00 18.42
CA ASN A 121 -5.31 6.28 19.79
C ASN A 121 -5.10 5.03 20.64
N PHE A 122 -4.14 5.07 21.56
CA PHE A 122 -3.85 3.98 22.49
C PHE A 122 -3.95 4.51 23.91
N LYS A 123 -4.75 3.83 24.73
CA LYS A 123 -4.96 4.16 26.14
C LYS A 123 -4.80 2.89 26.96
N LEU A 124 -3.82 2.89 27.86
CA LEU A 124 -3.60 1.84 28.84
C LEU A 124 -3.79 2.42 30.25
N GLN A 125 -4.08 1.54 31.21
CA GLN A 125 -4.07 1.88 32.62
C GLN A 125 -2.98 1.07 33.31
N ALA A 126 -2.03 1.77 33.93
CA ALA A 126 -1.04 1.15 34.81
C ALA A 126 -1.48 1.32 36.27
N VAL A 127 -1.38 0.26 37.07
CA VAL A 127 -1.60 0.26 38.52
C VAL A 127 -0.34 -0.27 39.18
N PHE A 128 0.24 0.53 40.07
CA PHE A 128 1.46 0.20 40.81
C PHE A 128 1.08 -0.37 42.16
N LEU A 129 1.67 -1.51 42.51
CA LEU A 129 1.42 -2.24 43.74
C LEU A 129 2.76 -2.51 44.42
N ASP A 130 2.78 -2.44 45.75
CA ASP A 130 3.94 -2.91 46.52
C ASP A 130 4.02 -4.44 46.55
N LYS A 131 5.07 -4.98 47.19
CA LYS A 131 5.27 -6.42 47.39
C LYS A 131 4.12 -7.15 48.11
N ASP A 132 3.31 -6.42 48.88
CA ASP A 132 2.20 -6.96 49.67
C ASP A 132 0.86 -6.82 48.92
N GLY A 133 0.88 -6.25 47.70
CA GLY A 133 -0.29 -6.02 46.86
C GLY A 133 -1.06 -4.74 47.17
N THR A 134 -0.51 -3.84 47.99
CA THR A 134 -1.13 -2.54 48.29
C THR A 134 -0.93 -1.59 47.12
N GLN A 135 -2.01 -0.94 46.68
CA GLN A 135 -1.95 0.02 45.59
C GLN A 135 -1.16 1.27 46.00
N LEU A 136 -0.04 1.49 45.32
CA LEU A 136 0.83 2.66 45.45
C LEU A 136 0.43 3.78 44.48
N GLY A 137 -0.41 3.51 43.48
CA GLY A 137 -0.86 4.55 42.56
C GLY A 137 -1.37 3.98 41.25
N GLN A 138 -1.87 4.86 40.40
CA GLN A 138 -2.33 4.52 39.07
C GLN A 138 -1.95 5.61 38.07
N LEU A 139 -1.60 5.22 36.85
CA LEU A 139 -1.17 6.12 35.78
C LEU A 139 -1.91 5.77 34.49
N PRO A 140 -2.76 6.66 33.96
CA PRO A 140 -3.28 6.51 32.61
C PRO A 140 -2.16 6.81 31.61
N LEU A 141 -1.84 5.85 30.76
CA LEU A 141 -0.86 5.99 29.68
C LEU A 141 -1.63 6.26 28.38
N ASN A 142 -1.28 7.34 27.68
CA ASN A 142 -2.03 7.74 26.50
C ASN A 142 -1.10 8.17 25.37
N VAL A 143 -1.43 7.72 24.17
CA VAL A 143 -0.88 8.24 22.92
C VAL A 143 -2.05 8.51 21.98
N ASP A 144 -2.22 9.77 21.57
CA ASP A 144 -3.15 10.20 20.51
C ASP A 144 -2.37 11.07 19.53
N GLY A 145 -2.27 10.63 18.27
CA GLY A 145 -1.45 11.32 17.30
C GLY A 145 -1.74 10.93 15.87
N HIS A 146 -1.39 11.82 14.95
CA HIS A 146 -1.38 11.53 13.53
C HIS A 146 -0.01 11.02 13.12
N VAL A 147 0.03 9.86 12.49
CA VAL A 147 1.25 9.23 12.01
C VAL A 147 1.20 9.18 10.50
N ARG A 148 2.32 9.49 9.85
CA ARG A 148 2.44 9.26 8.40
C ARG A 148 2.68 7.78 8.17
N VAL A 149 1.73 7.12 7.54
CA VAL A 149 1.81 5.72 7.12
C VAL A 149 2.15 5.70 5.64
N TRP A 150 3.20 4.97 5.31
CA TRP A 150 3.52 4.68 3.93
C TRP A 150 2.88 3.33 3.55
N ALA A 151 1.78 3.35 2.82
CA ALA A 151 1.14 2.16 2.26
C ALA A 151 0.82 2.41 0.77
N PRO A 152 1.72 1.98 -0.15
CA PRO A 152 1.43 2.07 -1.58
C PRO A 152 0.17 1.27 -1.90
N ALA A 153 -0.73 1.86 -2.69
CA ALA A 153 -1.83 1.10 -3.27
C ALA A 153 -1.27 -0.07 -4.09
N LEU A 154 -1.99 -1.18 -4.19
CA LEU A 154 -1.64 -2.28 -5.10
C LEU A 154 -1.65 -1.75 -6.54
N THR A 155 -0.49 -1.31 -7.03
CA THR A 155 -0.30 -0.89 -8.42
C THR A 155 0.37 -2.02 -9.18
N GLY A 156 0.26 -2.03 -10.51
CA GLY A 156 0.86 -3.06 -11.35
C GLY A 156 2.40 -3.15 -11.32
N GLN A 157 3.09 -2.46 -10.42
CA GLN A 157 4.53 -2.57 -10.18
C GLN A 157 4.87 -3.23 -8.82
N SER A 158 3.89 -3.36 -7.91
CA SER A 158 4.08 -3.90 -6.56
C SER A 158 3.03 -4.97 -6.27
N ILE A 159 3.45 -6.24 -6.28
CA ILE A 159 2.59 -7.41 -5.97
C ILE A 159 2.42 -7.64 -4.45
N SER A 160 2.91 -6.72 -3.63
CA SER A 160 3.23 -7.02 -2.24
C SER A 160 2.72 -5.91 -1.32
N CYS A 161 1.75 -6.23 -0.45
CA CYS A 161 1.20 -5.28 0.51
C CYS A 161 2.17 -5.05 1.66
N MET A 162 2.65 -3.81 1.84
CA MET A 162 3.66 -3.48 2.85
C MET A 162 3.06 -3.30 4.25
N THR A 163 2.59 -4.40 4.82
CA THR A 163 1.97 -4.45 6.15
C THR A 163 2.94 -4.07 7.29
N GLY A 164 4.25 -4.29 7.11
CA GLY A 164 5.27 -3.96 8.11
C GLY A 164 5.34 -2.49 8.50
N GLN A 165 4.86 -1.56 7.66
CA GLN A 165 4.79 -0.14 8.01
C GLN A 165 3.77 0.13 9.12
N TYR A 166 2.70 -0.66 9.18
CA TYR A 166 1.69 -0.56 10.22
C TYR A 166 2.21 -1.11 11.55
N ASP A 167 2.86 -2.29 11.50
CA ASP A 167 3.51 -2.90 12.68
C ASP A 167 4.55 -1.95 13.29
N ALA A 168 5.35 -1.30 12.44
CA ALA A 168 6.36 -0.34 12.89
C ALA A 168 5.75 0.88 13.60
N LYS A 169 4.57 1.38 13.17
CA LYS A 169 3.88 2.47 13.88
C LYS A 169 3.35 2.03 15.22
N VAL A 170 2.77 0.84 15.30
CA VAL A 170 2.29 0.26 16.57
C VAL A 170 3.45 0.05 17.53
N ASN A 171 4.60 -0.47 17.07
CA ASN A 171 5.81 -0.59 17.88
C ASN A 171 6.32 0.75 18.41
N GLY A 172 6.28 1.81 17.59
CA GLY A 172 6.62 3.17 18.03
C GLY A 172 5.70 3.67 19.16
N VAL A 173 4.39 3.45 19.03
CA VAL A 173 3.41 3.80 20.08
C VAL A 173 3.65 3.00 21.36
N ALA A 174 3.87 1.68 21.25
CA ALA A 174 4.17 0.81 22.38
C ALA A 174 5.44 1.25 23.14
N SER A 175 6.48 1.60 22.40
CA SER A 175 7.72 2.17 22.94
C SER A 175 7.47 3.48 23.71
N GLU A 176 6.66 4.39 23.17
CA GLU A 176 6.34 5.67 23.84
C GLU A 176 5.57 5.46 25.14
N LEU A 177 4.61 4.53 25.14
CA LEU A 177 3.84 4.15 26.33
C LEU A 177 4.73 3.52 27.42
N ALA A 178 5.69 2.68 27.04
CA ALA A 178 6.66 2.09 27.96
C ALA A 178 7.53 3.17 28.62
N GLU A 179 7.98 4.16 27.86
CA GLU A 179 8.78 5.28 28.36
C GLU A 179 8.00 6.16 29.35
N GLN A 180 6.73 6.47 29.04
CA GLN A 180 5.85 7.20 29.97
C GLN A 180 5.74 6.49 31.32
N LEU A 181 5.60 5.16 31.31
CA LEU A 181 5.52 4.36 32.53
C LEU A 181 6.83 4.41 33.32
N VAL A 182 7.95 4.11 32.67
CA VAL A 182 9.26 4.02 33.32
C VAL A 182 9.67 5.38 33.93
N ALA A 183 9.36 6.49 33.26
CA ALA A 183 9.67 7.84 33.74
C ALA A 183 9.00 8.19 35.09
N VAL A 184 7.89 7.52 35.43
CA VAL A 184 7.11 7.78 36.65
C VAL A 184 7.52 6.89 37.82
N VAL A 185 8.21 5.77 37.57
CA VAL A 185 8.60 4.81 38.61
C VAL A 185 9.37 5.46 39.78
N PRO A 186 10.36 6.35 39.58
CA PRO A 186 11.02 7.03 40.70
C PRO A 186 10.08 7.83 41.60
N GLN A 187 9.01 8.42 41.04
CA GLN A 187 8.02 9.17 41.80
C GLN A 187 7.15 8.24 42.65
N VAL A 188 6.77 7.08 42.10
CA VAL A 188 6.01 6.05 42.82
C VAL A 188 6.78 5.56 44.05
N LEU A 189 8.08 5.30 43.87
CA LEU A 189 8.96 4.84 44.96
C LEU A 189 9.15 5.89 46.06
N ASN A 190 9.19 7.18 45.71
CA ASN A 190 9.45 8.26 46.66
C ASN A 190 8.20 8.76 47.39
N ASN A 191 7.02 8.74 46.75
CA ASN A 191 5.83 9.46 47.25
C ASN A 191 4.76 8.56 47.87
N GLY A 192 4.91 7.22 47.83
CA GLY A 192 4.01 6.27 48.50
C GLY A 192 2.52 6.43 48.15
N GLY A 193 2.19 6.96 46.96
CA GLY A 193 0.81 7.01 46.45
C GLY A 193 -0.10 8.14 46.92
N THR A 194 0.43 9.22 47.50
CA THR A 194 -0.39 10.34 48.00
C THR A 194 -0.64 11.47 46.99
N GLN A 195 -0.07 11.41 45.78
CA GLN A 195 -0.27 12.41 44.71
C GLN A 195 -0.70 11.75 43.38
N PRO A 196 -1.51 12.44 42.55
CA PRO A 196 -1.79 12.01 41.19
C PRO A 196 -0.47 11.89 40.42
N LEU A 197 -0.21 10.71 39.85
CA LEU A 197 0.96 10.48 39.02
C LEU A 197 0.74 11.14 37.66
N THR A 198 1.67 11.98 37.23
CA THR A 198 1.69 12.58 35.90
C THR A 198 3.02 12.27 35.22
N ALA A 199 2.96 11.62 34.06
CA ALA A 199 4.12 11.45 33.21
C ALA A 199 4.55 12.82 32.65
N PRO A 200 5.87 13.10 32.57
CA PRO A 200 6.33 14.32 31.91
C PRO A 200 5.91 14.33 30.44
N GLU A 201 5.26 15.41 29.98
CA GLU A 201 4.95 15.61 28.56
C GLU A 201 6.26 15.71 27.76
N ARG A 202 6.63 14.64 27.07
CA ARG A 202 7.63 14.69 26.00
C ARG A 202 6.93 15.02 24.69
N GLN A 203 7.62 15.77 23.83
CA GLN A 203 7.20 15.95 22.44
C GLN A 203 7.03 14.57 21.82
N SER A 204 5.78 14.26 21.43
CA SER A 204 5.42 12.99 20.81
C SER A 204 6.33 12.71 19.60
N ALA A 205 6.67 11.45 19.37
CA ALA A 205 7.56 11.05 18.26
C ALA A 205 6.95 11.35 16.86
N PHE A 206 5.70 11.80 16.83
CA PHE A 206 4.97 12.16 15.62
C PHE A 206 5.09 13.66 15.34
N PRO A 207 5.82 14.08 14.30
CA PRO A 207 5.91 15.49 13.95
C PRO A 207 4.51 16.03 13.62
N GLN A 208 4.09 17.07 14.34
CA GLN A 208 2.91 17.85 13.97
C GLN A 208 3.14 18.45 12.57
N ALA A 209 2.22 18.19 11.64
CA ALA A 209 2.29 18.79 10.31
C ALA A 209 1.95 20.28 10.41
N ALA A 210 2.97 21.14 10.33
CA ALA A 210 2.84 22.58 10.13
C ALA A 210 3.73 23.04 8.94
N PRO A 211 3.36 24.12 8.22
CA PRO A 211 3.91 24.44 6.90
C PRO A 211 5.35 24.98 6.95
N ARG A 212 6.11 24.75 5.87
CA ARG A 212 7.50 25.23 5.62
C ARG A 212 7.62 26.73 5.92
N VAL A 213 8.68 27.25 6.55
CA VAL A 213 10.09 27.48 6.15
C VAL A 213 10.81 27.95 7.46
N SER A 214 12.01 27.52 7.89
CA SER A 214 13.37 27.93 7.48
C SER A 214 14.44 27.13 8.26
N ALA A 215 15.66 27.01 7.72
CA ALA A 215 16.89 26.68 8.47
C ALA A 215 17.47 27.98 9.10
N PRO A 216 18.34 28.00 10.16
CA PRO A 216 19.44 27.04 10.41
C PRO A 216 19.83 26.68 11.88
N SER A 217 20.75 25.70 11.97
CA SER A 217 21.89 25.48 12.89
C SER A 217 21.75 25.13 14.40
N SER A 218 22.33 23.94 14.68
CA SER A 218 23.23 23.50 15.77
C SER A 218 22.77 23.32 17.23
N SER A 219 22.90 22.04 17.63
CA SER A 219 23.31 21.46 18.92
C SER A 219 22.45 21.69 20.17
N SER A 220 21.71 20.65 20.55
CA SER A 220 21.62 20.20 21.94
C SER A 220 21.41 18.68 22.01
N SER A 221 21.97 18.08 23.05
CA SER A 221 22.15 16.64 23.31
C SER A 221 20.87 15.82 23.35
N ALA A 222 20.88 14.69 22.62
CA ALA A 222 19.81 13.72 22.47
C ALA A 222 19.54 12.87 23.73
N PRO A 223 18.28 12.42 23.89
CA PRO A 223 17.98 11.08 24.38
C PRO A 223 17.26 10.25 23.30
N GLY A 224 17.82 9.09 22.95
CA GLY A 224 17.14 8.06 22.15
C GLY A 224 17.95 7.52 20.95
N ASN A 225 19.13 6.96 21.19
CA ASN A 225 19.94 6.29 20.16
C ASN A 225 19.41 4.85 19.96
N ARG A 226 18.33 4.64 19.21
CA ARG A 226 17.75 3.31 18.94
C ARG A 226 17.89 2.87 17.47
N PRO A 227 18.16 1.59 17.21
CA PRO A 227 18.18 1.04 15.86
C PRO A 227 16.78 1.11 15.26
N PHE A 228 16.64 1.74 14.10
CA PHE A 228 15.38 1.82 13.37
C PHE A 228 15.59 1.27 11.96
N LEU A 229 15.23 0.01 11.75
CA LEU A 229 15.36 -0.67 10.47
C LEU A 229 13.99 -0.72 9.79
N THR A 230 13.95 -0.37 8.51
CA THR A 230 12.77 -0.51 7.65
C THR A 230 13.14 -1.38 6.47
N PHE A 231 12.19 -2.14 5.93
CA PHE A 231 12.44 -2.95 4.74
C PHE A 231 11.25 -2.99 3.80
N ARG A 232 11.54 -3.31 2.53
CA ARG A 232 10.56 -3.67 1.50
C ARG A 232 10.97 -4.98 0.86
N THR A 233 10.00 -5.77 0.42
CA THR A 233 10.26 -6.96 -0.39
C THR A 233 9.49 -6.90 -1.70
N MET A 234 10.00 -7.57 -2.73
CA MET A 234 9.35 -7.71 -4.03
C MET A 234 9.56 -9.14 -4.51
N LEU A 235 8.48 -9.85 -4.78
CA LEU A 235 8.55 -11.12 -5.50
C LEU A 235 8.41 -10.82 -6.99
N LYS A 236 9.33 -11.31 -7.80
CA LYS A 236 9.30 -11.21 -9.26
C LYS A 236 9.16 -12.62 -9.84
N ASP A 237 8.14 -12.82 -10.67
CA ASP A 237 7.98 -14.04 -11.45
C ASP A 237 8.81 -13.97 -12.74
N GLY A 238 9.15 -15.11 -13.31
CA GLY A 238 10.10 -15.23 -14.42
C GLY A 238 9.56 -14.71 -15.75
N ASN A 239 8.24 -14.63 -15.90
CA ASN A 239 7.56 -14.19 -17.11
C ASN A 239 6.73 -12.88 -16.92
N ASP A 240 6.91 -12.21 -15.77
CA ASP A 240 6.27 -10.97 -15.32
C ASP A 240 4.74 -10.95 -15.50
N ASN A 241 4.10 -12.10 -15.25
CA ASN A 241 2.67 -12.30 -15.43
C ASN A 241 1.87 -12.33 -14.11
N LEU A 242 2.51 -12.21 -12.95
CA LEU A 242 1.88 -12.19 -11.62
C LEU A 242 1.17 -13.51 -11.23
N ILE A 243 1.44 -14.62 -11.93
CA ILE A 243 1.00 -15.98 -11.62
C ILE A 243 2.25 -16.84 -11.54
N LEU A 244 2.41 -17.57 -10.44
CA LEU A 244 3.57 -18.42 -10.23
C LEU A 244 3.30 -19.79 -10.87
N GLU A 245 3.95 -20.03 -12.00
CA GLU A 245 3.76 -21.25 -12.78
C GLU A 245 4.75 -22.35 -12.38
N GLY A 246 4.34 -23.61 -12.54
CA GLY A 246 5.21 -24.74 -12.28
C GLY A 246 6.53 -24.68 -13.06
N GLY A 247 7.66 -24.85 -12.37
CA GLY A 247 9.00 -24.86 -12.97
C GLY A 247 9.60 -23.49 -13.31
N GLU A 248 8.87 -22.41 -13.06
CA GLU A 248 9.28 -21.02 -13.30
C GLU A 248 10.36 -20.55 -12.32
N ALA A 249 11.27 -19.69 -12.80
CA ALA A 249 12.26 -19.03 -11.94
C ALA A 249 11.63 -17.81 -11.27
N ILE A 250 11.83 -17.66 -9.96
CA ILE A 250 11.29 -16.55 -9.18
C ILE A 250 12.42 -15.83 -8.46
N VAL A 251 12.27 -14.54 -8.21
CA VAL A 251 13.26 -13.72 -7.49
C VAL A 251 12.57 -12.94 -6.39
N LEU A 252 12.95 -13.17 -5.14
CA LEU A 252 12.56 -12.35 -4.01
C LEU A 252 13.66 -11.31 -3.76
N THR A 253 13.34 -10.04 -3.92
CA THR A 253 14.22 -8.92 -3.55
C THR A 253 13.84 -8.43 -2.17
N ILE A 254 14.81 -8.24 -1.27
CA ILE A 254 14.64 -7.63 0.05
C ILE A 254 15.55 -6.42 0.11
N GLU A 255 14.99 -5.23 0.28
CA GLU A 255 15.74 -3.99 0.49
C GLU A 255 15.46 -3.46 1.88
N ALA A 256 16.51 -3.31 2.68
CA ALA A 256 16.43 -2.80 4.03
C ALA A 256 17.28 -1.55 4.19
N THR A 257 16.78 -0.60 4.98
CA THR A 257 17.44 0.66 5.29
C THR A 257 17.47 0.85 6.80
N ASN A 258 18.65 1.19 7.33
CA ASN A 258 18.78 1.65 8.71
C ASN A 258 18.56 3.16 8.76
N LEU A 259 17.40 3.56 9.25
CA LEU A 259 17.04 4.96 9.48
C LEU A 259 17.36 5.42 10.91
N GLY A 260 17.90 4.54 11.76
CA GLY A 260 18.36 4.86 13.11
C GLY A 260 19.75 5.50 13.11
N SER A 261 20.16 5.99 14.28
CA SER A 261 21.47 6.59 14.53
C SER A 261 22.51 5.60 15.10
N THR A 262 22.12 4.34 15.31
CA THR A 262 22.99 3.24 15.74
C THR A 262 23.13 2.17 14.67
N THR A 263 24.24 1.45 14.69
CA THR A 263 24.49 0.30 13.82
C THR A 263 23.55 -0.86 14.18
N VAL A 264 22.91 -1.45 13.18
CA VAL A 264 22.06 -2.65 13.34
C VAL A 264 22.89 -3.89 13.03
N ASN A 265 23.16 -4.69 14.06
CA ASN A 265 23.97 -5.90 13.93
C ASN A 265 23.09 -7.10 13.51
N THR A 266 23.41 -7.68 12.35
CA THR A 266 22.87 -8.95 11.82
C THR A 266 21.35 -9.06 11.81
N ALA A 267 20.73 -8.55 10.73
CA ALA A 267 19.33 -8.81 10.43
C ALA A 267 19.18 -10.08 9.58
N THR A 268 18.21 -10.94 9.92
CA THR A 268 17.87 -12.16 9.17
C THR A 268 16.43 -12.12 8.71
N ALA A 269 16.16 -12.54 7.47
CA ALA A 269 14.81 -12.68 6.96
C ALA A 269 14.37 -14.15 6.97
N ASN A 270 13.31 -14.43 7.73
CA ASN A 270 12.62 -15.71 7.74
C ASN A 270 11.55 -15.74 6.67
N VAL A 271 11.54 -16.79 5.85
CA VAL A 271 10.52 -17.00 4.82
C VAL A 271 9.62 -18.14 5.29
N SER A 272 8.32 -17.86 5.40
CA SER A 272 7.30 -18.80 5.87
C SER A 272 6.03 -18.67 5.03
N GLY A 273 5.05 -19.57 5.21
CA GLY A 273 3.79 -19.55 4.48
C GLY A 273 3.54 -20.85 3.74
N HIS A 274 2.98 -20.76 2.55
CA HIS A 274 2.60 -21.90 1.73
C HIS A 274 3.82 -22.74 1.34
N GLU A 275 3.75 -24.05 1.60
CA GLU A 275 4.88 -24.99 1.46
C GLU A 275 5.56 -24.91 0.09
N THR A 276 4.79 -24.93 -1.01
CA THR A 276 5.30 -24.81 -2.39
C THR A 276 6.16 -23.56 -2.63
N LEU A 277 5.85 -22.42 -1.98
CA LEU A 277 6.61 -21.18 -2.14
C LEU A 277 7.87 -21.17 -1.27
N VAL A 278 7.77 -21.70 -0.05
CA VAL A 278 8.93 -21.83 0.84
C VAL A 278 9.95 -22.80 0.23
N GLU A 279 9.48 -23.92 -0.31
CA GLU A 279 10.29 -24.92 -1.03
C GLU A 279 10.97 -24.33 -2.27
N ALA A 280 10.27 -23.46 -3.00
CA ALA A 280 10.82 -22.80 -4.18
C ALA A 280 12.09 -21.99 -3.88
N PHE A 281 12.20 -21.38 -2.70
CA PHE A 281 13.40 -20.65 -2.27
C PHE A 281 14.43 -21.54 -1.59
N SER A 282 14.01 -22.50 -0.76
CA SER A 282 14.93 -23.34 0.02
C SER A 282 15.84 -24.22 -0.84
N HIS A 283 15.41 -24.58 -2.06
CA HIS A 283 16.22 -25.34 -3.01
C HIS A 283 17.42 -24.57 -3.58
N MET A 284 17.36 -23.24 -3.58
CA MET A 284 18.38 -22.39 -4.21
C MET A 284 19.11 -21.49 -3.20
N THR A 285 18.51 -21.23 -2.03
CA THR A 285 19.06 -20.37 -0.99
C THR A 285 18.85 -20.99 0.40
N SER A 286 19.87 -20.93 1.26
CA SER A 286 19.74 -21.35 2.66
C SER A 286 18.85 -20.38 3.44
N LEU A 287 17.79 -20.90 4.08
CA LEU A 287 16.96 -20.16 5.02
C LEU A 287 17.46 -20.41 6.46
N PRO A 288 17.47 -19.39 7.35
CA PRO A 288 17.03 -18.01 7.13
C PRO A 288 18.06 -17.16 6.35
N ILE A 289 17.58 -16.14 5.64
CA ILE A 289 18.41 -15.30 4.76
C ILE A 289 19.16 -14.27 5.62
N SER A 290 20.50 -14.28 5.57
CA SER A 290 21.32 -13.30 6.28
C SER A 290 21.47 -12.01 5.46
N LEU A 291 21.02 -10.88 6.00
CA LEU A 291 21.17 -9.54 5.39
C LEU A 291 22.42 -8.78 5.88
N GLY A 292 23.07 -9.29 6.94
CA GLY A 292 24.30 -8.72 7.51
C GLY A 292 24.05 -7.49 8.39
N THR A 293 25.11 -6.69 8.58
CA THR A 293 25.12 -5.48 9.42
C THR A 293 24.79 -4.24 8.59
N PHE A 294 24.04 -3.29 9.18
CA PHE A 294 23.67 -2.01 8.55
C PHE A 294 24.19 -0.82 9.36
N GLN A 295 25.00 0.04 8.73
CA GLN A 295 25.40 1.32 9.31
C GLN A 295 24.23 2.32 9.31
N PRO A 296 24.25 3.35 10.17
CA PRO A 296 23.25 4.44 10.11
C PRO A 296 23.13 5.05 8.71
N GLY A 297 21.92 5.11 8.17
CA GLY A 297 21.60 5.60 6.83
C GLY A 297 21.87 4.60 5.69
N GLU A 298 22.49 3.45 5.97
CA GLU A 298 22.81 2.46 4.94
C GLU A 298 21.55 1.77 4.41
N THR A 299 21.45 1.66 3.09
CA THR A 299 20.46 0.85 2.39
C THR A 299 21.15 -0.31 1.68
N ARG A 300 20.63 -1.52 1.85
CA ARG A 300 21.15 -2.72 1.17
C ARG A 300 20.00 -3.51 0.54
N THR A 301 20.22 -3.91 -0.71
CA THR A 301 19.31 -4.77 -1.47
C THR A 301 19.92 -6.17 -1.59
N THR A 302 19.13 -7.18 -1.25
CA THR A 302 19.49 -8.60 -1.33
C THR A 302 18.52 -9.29 -2.29
N GLU A 303 19.03 -10.00 -3.28
CA GLU A 303 18.23 -10.80 -4.20
C GLU A 303 18.34 -12.29 -3.85
N ILE A 304 17.20 -12.93 -3.76
CA ILE A 304 17.05 -14.34 -3.41
C ILE A 304 16.37 -15.03 -4.59
N ARG A 305 17.11 -15.92 -5.24
CA ARG A 305 16.59 -16.68 -6.37
C ARG A 305 15.91 -17.94 -5.85
N GLY A 306 14.76 -18.25 -6.44
CA GLY A 306 14.02 -19.47 -6.22
C GLY A 306 13.56 -20.08 -7.54
N ARG A 307 13.03 -21.30 -7.46
CA ARG A 307 12.43 -21.99 -8.61
C ARG A 307 11.20 -22.75 -8.15
N MET A 308 10.07 -22.47 -8.79
CA MET A 308 8.81 -23.15 -8.52
C MET A 308 8.95 -24.65 -8.78
N PRO A 309 8.38 -25.53 -7.93
CA PRO A 309 8.22 -26.94 -8.25
C PRO A 309 7.53 -27.12 -9.60
N VAL A 310 7.82 -28.20 -10.33
CA VAL A 310 7.22 -28.42 -11.67
C VAL A 310 5.73 -28.77 -11.54
N ASN A 311 5.38 -29.53 -10.50
CA ASN A 311 4.01 -29.91 -10.19
C ASN A 311 3.43 -28.93 -9.18
N VAL A 312 2.54 -28.05 -9.63
CA VAL A 312 1.90 -27.02 -8.82
C VAL A 312 0.40 -27.10 -9.03
N THR A 313 -0.37 -27.18 -7.95
CA THR A 313 -1.83 -27.15 -8.01
C THR A 313 -2.34 -25.73 -8.13
N ALA A 314 -3.39 -25.51 -8.91
CA ALA A 314 -3.99 -24.18 -9.08
C ALA A 314 -4.67 -23.71 -7.78
N GLN A 315 -4.08 -22.72 -7.11
CA GLN A 315 -4.61 -22.15 -5.85
C GLN A 315 -3.98 -20.80 -5.56
N LYS A 316 -4.53 -20.05 -4.59
CA LYS A 316 -3.81 -18.90 -4.02
C LYS A 316 -2.80 -19.40 -3.00
N ALA A 317 -1.59 -18.88 -3.03
CA ALA A 317 -0.60 -19.15 -2.01
C ALA A 317 -0.06 -17.85 -1.44
N GLU A 318 0.37 -17.93 -0.19
CA GLU A 318 0.90 -16.81 0.56
C GLU A 318 2.32 -17.12 0.99
N VAL A 319 3.19 -16.12 0.93
CA VAL A 319 4.52 -16.17 1.53
C VAL A 319 4.67 -14.95 2.43
N VAL A 320 5.19 -15.19 3.63
CA VAL A 320 5.41 -14.17 4.66
C VAL A 320 6.90 -14.09 4.92
N ILE A 321 7.44 -12.89 4.71
CA ILE A 321 8.83 -12.56 5.01
C ILE A 321 8.85 -11.81 6.33
N VAL A 322 9.46 -12.38 7.36
CA VAL A 322 9.61 -11.74 8.67
C VAL A 322 11.05 -11.33 8.85
N LEU A 323 11.30 -10.05 9.05
CA LEU A 323 12.64 -9.54 9.32
C LEU A 323 12.89 -9.50 10.83
N GLN A 324 13.95 -10.16 11.28
CA GLN A 324 14.32 -10.26 12.69
C GLN A 324 15.76 -9.81 12.93
N LEU A 325 16.01 -9.23 14.09
CA LEU A 325 17.35 -8.99 14.61
C LEU A 325 17.90 -10.24 15.32
N LYS A 326 19.20 -10.24 15.61
CA LYS A 326 19.90 -11.33 16.30
C LYS A 326 19.32 -11.68 17.68
N ASP A 327 18.76 -10.69 18.38
CA ASP A 327 18.12 -10.86 19.68
C ASP A 327 16.69 -11.43 19.58
N GLY A 328 16.22 -11.74 18.36
CA GLY A 328 14.89 -12.26 18.10
C GLY A 328 13.82 -11.18 17.90
N THR A 329 14.19 -9.89 18.01
CA THR A 329 13.25 -8.78 17.80
C THR A 329 12.74 -8.78 16.37
N SER A 330 11.42 -8.91 16.20
CA SER A 330 10.76 -8.79 14.91
C SER A 330 10.66 -7.32 14.51
N ILE A 331 11.36 -6.94 13.44
CA ILE A 331 11.33 -5.59 12.86
C ILE A 331 10.01 -5.36 12.11
N GLY A 332 9.47 -6.42 11.50
CA GLY A 332 8.21 -6.37 10.78
C GLY A 332 8.05 -7.55 9.84
N SER A 333 6.86 -7.68 9.27
CA SER A 333 6.55 -8.72 8.28
C SER A 333 6.03 -8.15 6.97
N HIS A 334 6.28 -8.88 5.89
CA HIS A 334 5.73 -8.58 4.58
C HIS A 334 5.03 -9.82 4.03
N ARG A 335 3.71 -9.76 3.87
CA ARG A 335 2.92 -10.81 3.22
C ARG A 335 2.79 -10.55 1.73
N ILE A 336 3.09 -11.57 0.93
CA ILE A 336 2.91 -11.59 -0.52
C ILE A 336 1.92 -12.70 -0.84
N VAL A 337 0.88 -12.38 -1.60
CA VAL A 337 -0.13 -13.33 -2.05
C VAL A 337 -0.04 -13.44 -3.56
N ALA A 338 0.12 -14.66 -4.07
CA ALA A 338 0.21 -14.91 -5.50
C ALA A 338 -0.65 -16.13 -5.90
N PRO A 339 -1.33 -16.09 -7.05
CA PRO A 339 -1.96 -17.27 -7.62
C PRO A 339 -0.90 -18.22 -8.18
N LEU A 340 -1.03 -19.50 -7.86
CA LEU A 340 -0.22 -20.61 -8.36
C LEU A 340 -0.98 -21.33 -9.46
N GLN A 341 -0.30 -21.77 -10.51
CA GLN A 341 -0.89 -22.59 -11.57
C GLN A 341 0.08 -23.67 -12.08
N PRO A 342 -0.44 -24.85 -12.48
CA PRO A 342 0.37 -25.85 -13.18
C PRO A 342 0.83 -25.30 -14.53
N ASN A 343 2.07 -25.60 -14.90
CA ASN A 343 2.60 -25.27 -16.21
C ASN A 343 2.08 -26.30 -17.23
N VAL A 344 0.97 -25.98 -17.89
CA VAL A 344 0.39 -26.84 -18.92
C VAL A 344 1.21 -26.74 -20.19
N ARG A 345 2.29 -27.53 -20.28
CA ARG A 345 2.84 -27.95 -21.57
C ARG A 345 1.96 -29.08 -22.10
N GLU A 346 0.95 -28.74 -22.89
CA GLU A 346 0.13 -29.71 -23.61
C GLU A 346 1.03 -30.57 -24.52
N SER A 347 1.30 -31.79 -24.06
CA SER A 347 1.83 -32.87 -24.88
C SER A 347 0.69 -33.40 -25.76
N GLY A 348 0.79 -33.11 -27.05
CA GLY A 348 0.24 -33.89 -28.18
C GLY A 348 -1.21 -34.39 -28.10
N ALA A 349 -2.14 -33.61 -28.64
CA ALA A 349 -3.30 -34.15 -29.37
C ALA A 349 -3.81 -33.12 -30.39
N GLN A 350 -3.77 -33.51 -31.66
CA GLN A 350 -4.28 -32.72 -32.78
C GLN A 350 -5.79 -32.49 -32.63
N SER A 351 -6.19 -31.23 -32.51
CA SER A 351 -7.53 -30.80 -32.88
C SER A 351 -7.44 -29.42 -33.53
N SER A 352 -7.90 -29.38 -34.78
CA SER A 352 -7.88 -28.25 -35.69
C SER A 352 -8.54 -27.01 -35.08
N ARG A 353 -7.71 -26.06 -34.63
CA ARG A 353 -8.05 -24.65 -34.49
C ARG A 353 -7.07 -23.81 -35.33
N PRO A 354 -7.52 -22.71 -35.94
CA PRO A 354 -6.68 -21.94 -36.86
C PRO A 354 -5.44 -21.44 -36.11
N ARG A 355 -4.28 -21.67 -36.73
CA ARG A 355 -2.95 -21.22 -36.32
C ARG A 355 -3.01 -19.77 -35.86
N MET A 356 -3.01 -19.54 -34.54
CA MET A 356 -2.74 -18.22 -33.98
C MET A 356 -1.31 -17.88 -34.39
N GLN A 357 -1.19 -16.92 -35.29
CA GLN A 357 0.08 -16.47 -35.83
C GLN A 357 1.01 -16.13 -34.67
N GLN A 358 2.23 -16.66 -34.75
CA GLN A 358 3.35 -16.28 -33.89
C GLN A 358 3.36 -14.75 -33.71
N ASP A 359 3.39 -14.32 -32.45
CA ASP A 359 3.51 -12.92 -32.05
C ASP A 359 4.66 -12.28 -32.84
N LYS A 360 4.29 -11.46 -33.83
CA LYS A 360 5.16 -10.47 -34.43
C LYS A 360 5.66 -9.56 -33.30
N PRO A 361 6.90 -9.05 -33.32
CA PRO A 361 7.40 -8.13 -32.29
C PRO A 361 6.34 -7.05 -32.01
N ARG A 362 5.87 -6.98 -30.76
CA ARG A 362 4.84 -6.02 -30.35
C ARG A 362 5.35 -4.62 -30.64
N ASP A 363 4.66 -3.92 -31.54
CA ASP A 363 4.95 -2.53 -31.83
C ASP A 363 4.62 -1.71 -30.58
N LYS A 364 5.65 -1.12 -29.96
CA LYS A 364 5.53 -0.30 -28.74
C LYS A 364 5.04 1.12 -29.03
N ASN A 365 4.74 1.43 -30.29
CA ASN A 365 4.19 2.72 -30.74
C ASN A 365 2.72 2.55 -31.18
N ALA A 366 1.97 1.69 -30.48
CA ALA A 366 0.64 1.26 -30.89
C ALA A 366 -0.48 2.18 -30.39
N TYR A 367 -1.57 2.23 -31.15
CA TYR A 367 -2.86 2.71 -30.65
C TYR A 367 -3.58 1.55 -29.98
N VAL A 368 -3.97 1.76 -28.72
CA VAL A 368 -4.55 0.76 -27.83
C VAL A 368 -5.87 1.28 -27.29
N ALA A 369 -6.88 0.42 -27.20
CA ALA A 369 -8.17 0.77 -26.64
C ALA A 369 -8.63 -0.25 -25.58
N MET A 370 -9.19 0.28 -24.49
CA MET A 370 -9.91 -0.46 -23.47
C MET A 370 -11.34 0.06 -23.42
N LEU A 371 -12.30 -0.79 -23.75
CA LEU A 371 -13.72 -0.47 -23.81
C LEU A 371 -14.43 -1.22 -22.68
N VAL A 372 -15.15 -0.48 -21.84
CA VAL A 372 -15.90 -1.01 -20.70
C VAL A 372 -17.36 -0.58 -20.85
N GLY A 373 -18.28 -1.54 -20.79
CA GLY A 373 -19.72 -1.25 -20.83
C GLY A 373 -20.51 -2.16 -19.91
N LEU A 374 -21.42 -1.55 -19.17
CA LEU A 374 -22.28 -2.21 -18.19
C LEU A 374 -23.68 -2.30 -18.78
N ASP A 375 -23.91 -3.28 -19.65
CA ASP A 375 -25.24 -3.61 -20.17
C ASP A 375 -26.12 -4.31 -19.11
N THR A 376 -25.46 -4.88 -18.10
CA THR A 376 -26.05 -5.57 -16.96
C THR A 376 -25.20 -5.31 -15.72
N TYR A 377 -25.86 -5.36 -14.56
CA TYR A 377 -25.24 -5.35 -13.23
C TYR A 377 -25.60 -6.65 -12.52
N GLN A 378 -24.74 -7.09 -11.60
CA GLN A 378 -24.96 -8.30 -10.80
C GLN A 378 -26.26 -8.20 -10.00
N ASP A 379 -26.39 -7.11 -9.24
CA ASP A 379 -27.61 -6.79 -8.50
C ASP A 379 -28.33 -5.66 -9.25
N ALA A 380 -29.53 -5.94 -9.74
CA ALA A 380 -30.30 -4.94 -10.48
C ALA A 380 -30.99 -3.95 -9.53
N TRP A 381 -30.87 -2.65 -9.82
CA TRP A 381 -31.65 -1.59 -9.17
C TRP A 381 -32.52 -0.84 -10.18
N PRO A 382 -33.60 -0.17 -9.72
CA PRO A 382 -34.47 0.63 -10.59
C PRO A 382 -33.69 1.75 -11.29
N GLU A 383 -34.01 2.00 -12.56
CA GLU A 383 -33.46 3.11 -13.36
C GLU A 383 -31.94 3.09 -13.54
N ALA A 384 -31.28 1.95 -13.29
CA ALA A 384 -29.86 1.77 -13.57
C ALA A 384 -29.57 2.10 -15.05
N TYR A 385 -28.70 3.08 -15.30
CA TYR A 385 -28.21 3.33 -16.63
C TYR A 385 -27.39 2.12 -17.11
N ARG A 386 -27.84 1.53 -18.22
CA ARG A 386 -27.17 0.40 -18.85
C ARG A 386 -26.63 0.81 -20.20
N THR A 387 -25.44 0.32 -20.52
CA THR A 387 -24.86 0.45 -21.85
C THR A 387 -25.83 -0.18 -22.86
N PRO A 388 -26.26 0.55 -23.91
CA PRO A 388 -27.09 0.00 -24.97
C PRO A 388 -26.45 -1.24 -25.63
N GLU A 389 -27.29 -2.21 -25.98
CA GLU A 389 -26.85 -3.43 -26.65
C GLU A 389 -26.11 -3.09 -27.96
N GLY A 390 -24.97 -3.75 -28.20
CA GLY A 390 -24.15 -3.54 -29.40
C GLY A 390 -23.36 -2.23 -29.45
N LEU A 391 -23.51 -1.32 -28.47
CA LEU A 391 -22.78 -0.05 -28.45
C LEU A 391 -21.26 -0.25 -28.41
N LEU A 392 -20.73 -1.09 -27.51
CA LEU A 392 -19.29 -1.31 -27.43
C LEU A 392 -18.72 -1.93 -28.71
N MET A 393 -19.51 -2.75 -29.41
CA MET A 393 -19.11 -3.31 -30.70
C MET A 393 -19.09 -2.24 -31.78
N THR A 394 -20.07 -1.34 -31.80
CA THR A 394 -20.05 -0.15 -32.67
C THR A 394 -18.81 0.72 -32.40
N VAL A 395 -18.49 0.97 -31.13
CA VAL A 395 -17.30 1.73 -30.74
C VAL A 395 -16.02 1.03 -31.21
N ARG A 396 -15.92 -0.29 -31.01
CA ARG A 396 -14.81 -1.10 -31.48
C ARG A 396 -14.65 -1.01 -32.99
N GLU A 397 -15.73 -1.17 -33.75
CA GLU A 397 -15.71 -1.09 -35.21
C GLU A 397 -15.31 0.30 -35.70
N THR A 398 -15.81 1.37 -35.07
CA THR A 398 -15.40 2.74 -35.36
C THR A 398 -13.89 2.91 -35.17
N LEU A 399 -13.33 2.44 -34.05
CA LEU A 399 -11.89 2.49 -33.80
C LEU A 399 -11.08 1.66 -34.81
N GLN A 400 -11.60 0.50 -35.23
CA GLN A 400 -10.94 -0.32 -36.26
C GLN A 400 -10.92 0.35 -37.63
N ARG A 401 -12.01 1.03 -38.00
CA ARG A 401 -12.13 1.74 -39.28
C ARG A 401 -11.18 2.93 -39.40
N THR A 402 -10.65 3.45 -38.30
CA THR A 402 -9.64 4.51 -38.33
C THR A 402 -8.27 4.05 -38.86
N GLY A 403 -8.08 2.74 -39.05
CA GLY A 403 -6.82 2.15 -39.51
C GLY A 403 -5.71 2.11 -38.44
N LEU A 404 -5.91 2.75 -37.28
CA LEU A 404 -4.88 2.85 -36.24
C LEU A 404 -5.02 1.80 -35.14
N PHE A 405 -6.23 1.31 -34.85
CA PHE A 405 -6.49 0.35 -33.77
C PHE A 405 -6.69 -1.08 -34.31
N PRO A 406 -5.63 -1.89 -34.45
CA PRO A 406 -5.79 -3.28 -34.87
C PRO A 406 -6.56 -4.07 -33.80
N ASN A 407 -7.25 -5.12 -34.23
CA ASN A 407 -8.13 -5.91 -33.37
C ASN A 407 -7.48 -6.41 -32.07
N GLN A 408 -6.20 -6.80 -32.15
CA GLN A 408 -5.41 -7.27 -31.01
C GLN A 408 -5.07 -6.19 -29.96
N ASN A 409 -5.27 -4.92 -30.30
CA ASN A 409 -5.05 -3.77 -29.43
C ASN A 409 -6.36 -3.15 -28.93
N ILE A 410 -7.49 -3.82 -29.12
CA ILE A 410 -8.77 -3.41 -28.53
C ILE A 410 -9.23 -4.50 -27.54
N ARG A 411 -9.34 -4.14 -26.26
CA ARG A 411 -9.91 -5.00 -25.23
C ARG A 411 -11.32 -4.51 -24.88
N VAL A 412 -12.29 -5.42 -24.91
CA VAL A 412 -13.68 -5.14 -24.52
C VAL A 412 -13.99 -5.91 -23.23
N LEU A 413 -14.53 -5.20 -22.24
CA LEU A 413 -15.11 -5.74 -21.02
C LEU A 413 -16.58 -5.33 -20.99
N GLN A 414 -17.48 -6.30 -20.98
CA GLN A 414 -18.92 -6.09 -21.04
C GLN A 414 -19.65 -6.93 -19.99
N GLY A 415 -20.64 -6.33 -19.34
CA GLY A 415 -21.49 -6.99 -18.36
C GLY A 415 -20.67 -7.71 -17.29
N SER A 416 -20.90 -9.02 -17.12
CA SER A 416 -20.18 -9.85 -16.14
C SER A 416 -18.66 -9.91 -16.29
N SER A 417 -18.10 -9.49 -17.42
CA SER A 417 -16.65 -9.38 -17.60
C SER A 417 -16.06 -8.01 -17.20
N ALA A 418 -16.92 -7.04 -16.88
CA ALA A 418 -16.57 -5.69 -16.44
C ALA A 418 -16.56 -5.55 -14.91
N GLU A 419 -16.05 -6.57 -14.22
CA GLU A 419 -15.81 -6.52 -12.78
C GLU A 419 -14.69 -5.53 -12.43
N LYS A 420 -14.70 -4.96 -11.22
CA LYS A 420 -13.64 -4.05 -10.73
C LYS A 420 -12.26 -4.69 -10.87
N GLY A 421 -12.13 -5.96 -10.49
CA GLY A 421 -10.90 -6.73 -10.61
C GLY A 421 -10.46 -6.91 -12.07
N ALA A 422 -11.39 -7.18 -12.98
CA ALA A 422 -11.12 -7.37 -14.40
C ALA A 422 -10.71 -6.06 -15.10
N ILE A 423 -11.34 -4.94 -14.75
CA ILE A 423 -10.99 -3.60 -15.22
C ILE A 423 -9.57 -3.25 -14.76
N SER A 424 -9.29 -3.41 -13.45
CA SER A 424 -7.96 -3.17 -12.88
C SER A 424 -6.89 -4.05 -13.53
N LYS A 425 -7.13 -5.35 -13.68
CA LYS A 425 -6.21 -6.28 -14.35
C LYS A 425 -5.95 -5.90 -15.80
N THR A 426 -6.99 -5.47 -16.52
CA THR A 426 -6.84 -5.05 -17.93
C THR A 426 -5.96 -3.82 -18.03
N LEU A 427 -6.17 -2.82 -17.19
CA LEU A 427 -5.37 -1.59 -17.19
C LEU A 427 -3.92 -1.86 -16.74
N LEU A 428 -3.74 -2.57 -15.63
CA LEU A 428 -2.43 -2.74 -14.98
C LEU A 428 -1.54 -3.79 -15.64
N LYS A 429 -2.12 -4.77 -16.35
CA LYS A 429 -1.37 -5.84 -17.03
C LYS A 429 -1.48 -5.73 -18.54
N TRP A 430 -2.69 -5.79 -19.09
CA TRP A 430 -2.88 -5.91 -20.55
C TRP A 430 -2.53 -4.61 -21.29
N VAL A 431 -3.00 -3.45 -20.80
CA VAL A 431 -2.69 -2.15 -21.40
C VAL A 431 -1.20 -1.84 -21.26
N ARG A 432 -0.63 -1.95 -20.04
CA ARG A 432 0.79 -1.69 -19.78
C ARG A 432 1.76 -2.49 -20.65
N GLN A 433 1.43 -3.75 -20.97
CA GLN A 433 2.26 -4.59 -21.85
C GLN A 433 2.16 -4.23 -23.35
N ARG A 434 1.26 -3.31 -23.73
CA ARG A 434 0.96 -2.95 -25.13
C ARG A 434 1.22 -1.49 -25.45
N ILE A 435 1.36 -0.64 -24.44
CA ILE A 435 1.71 0.76 -24.60
C ILE A 435 3.21 0.96 -24.41
N GLY A 436 3.74 1.98 -25.08
CA GLY A 436 5.05 2.57 -24.87
C GLY A 436 4.98 4.09 -25.11
N LYS A 437 6.13 4.76 -25.08
CA LYS A 437 6.21 6.24 -25.03
C LYS A 437 5.48 6.97 -26.16
N GLU A 438 5.35 6.36 -27.34
CA GLU A 438 4.65 6.94 -28.50
C GLU A 438 3.20 6.45 -28.66
N SER A 439 2.73 5.57 -27.78
CA SER A 439 1.41 4.97 -27.89
C SER A 439 0.29 5.95 -27.52
N VAL A 440 -0.88 5.77 -28.15
CA VAL A 440 -2.11 6.47 -27.76
C VAL A 440 -3.06 5.46 -27.14
N LEU A 441 -3.58 5.78 -25.95
CA LEU A 441 -4.54 4.94 -25.24
C LEU A 441 -5.93 5.58 -25.28
N VAL A 442 -6.94 4.81 -25.67
CA VAL A 442 -8.35 5.17 -25.52
C VAL A 442 -8.96 4.31 -24.42
N VAL A 443 -9.51 4.94 -23.39
CA VAL A 443 -10.31 4.28 -22.37
C VAL A 443 -11.74 4.77 -22.49
N TYR A 444 -12.65 3.90 -22.90
CA TYR A 444 -14.08 4.19 -23.00
C TYR A 444 -14.81 3.47 -21.87
N PHE A 445 -15.57 4.19 -21.06
CA PHE A 445 -16.40 3.63 -20.02
C PHE A 445 -17.85 4.11 -20.18
N SER A 446 -18.78 3.18 -20.35
CA SER A 446 -20.22 3.42 -20.37
C SER A 446 -20.87 2.64 -19.23
N GLY A 447 -21.59 3.34 -18.35
CA GLY A 447 -22.19 2.76 -17.16
C GLY A 447 -22.50 3.81 -16.09
N GLN A 448 -23.26 3.43 -15.08
CA GLN A 448 -23.65 4.32 -13.99
C GLN A 448 -22.45 4.74 -13.12
N ALA A 449 -22.49 6.00 -12.66
CA ALA A 449 -21.63 6.51 -11.59
C ALA A 449 -22.47 7.02 -10.41
N VAL A 450 -21.84 7.11 -9.24
CA VAL A 450 -22.39 7.72 -8.03
C VAL A 450 -21.45 8.82 -7.54
N GLN A 451 -22.02 9.81 -6.87
CA GLN A 451 -21.28 10.86 -6.20
C GLN A 451 -21.31 10.62 -4.68
N ASP A 452 -20.15 10.76 -4.04
CA ASP A 452 -20.04 10.87 -2.60
C ASP A 452 -20.58 12.23 -2.14
N ARG A 453 -21.56 12.21 -1.22
CA ARG A 453 -22.26 13.41 -0.78
C ARG A 453 -21.39 14.33 0.08
N GLU A 454 -20.44 13.78 0.83
CA GLU A 454 -19.62 14.53 1.78
C GLU A 454 -18.51 15.28 1.05
N ASN A 455 -17.74 14.56 0.23
CA ASN A 455 -16.55 15.12 -0.42
C ASN A 455 -16.77 15.44 -1.91
N GLY A 456 -17.88 15.04 -2.52
CA GLY A 456 -18.19 15.34 -3.92
C GLY A 456 -17.47 14.44 -4.95
N GLU A 457 -16.74 13.41 -4.51
CA GLU A 457 -15.98 12.51 -5.38
C GLU A 457 -16.88 11.59 -6.22
N VAL A 458 -16.40 11.26 -7.41
CA VAL A 458 -17.14 10.41 -8.36
C VAL A 458 -16.58 8.99 -8.35
N TYR A 459 -17.49 8.02 -8.26
CA TYR A 459 -17.19 6.60 -8.32
C TYR A 459 -17.97 5.95 -9.46
N LEU A 460 -17.26 5.21 -10.32
CA LEU A 460 -17.86 4.42 -11.38
C LEU A 460 -18.31 3.07 -10.80
N ILE A 461 -19.50 2.61 -11.19
CA ILE A 461 -20.07 1.36 -10.68
C ILE A 461 -19.67 0.21 -11.63
N PRO A 462 -18.84 -0.75 -11.18
CA PRO A 462 -18.50 -1.95 -11.94
C PRO A 462 -19.65 -2.98 -11.92
N TYR A 463 -19.49 -4.11 -12.59
CA TYR A 463 -20.54 -5.14 -12.70
C TYR A 463 -21.10 -5.59 -11.34
N GLU A 464 -20.22 -5.83 -10.37
CA GLU A 464 -20.53 -6.31 -9.01
C GLU A 464 -20.88 -5.16 -8.03
N GLY A 465 -20.95 -3.92 -8.51
CA GLY A 465 -21.22 -2.75 -7.67
C GLY A 465 -22.69 -2.33 -7.67
N ALA A 466 -23.06 -1.53 -6.66
CA ALA A 466 -24.40 -0.94 -6.51
C ALA A 466 -24.31 0.53 -6.03
N PRO A 467 -25.37 1.35 -6.17
CA PRO A 467 -25.34 2.77 -5.80
C PRO A 467 -25.13 3.07 -4.31
N ASP A 468 -25.46 2.13 -3.44
CA ASP A 468 -25.29 2.17 -1.98
C ASP A 468 -24.07 1.36 -1.50
N ALA A 469 -23.32 0.76 -2.45
CA ALA A 469 -22.12 0.01 -2.15
C ALA A 469 -21.05 0.89 -1.49
N SER A 470 -20.23 0.26 -0.65
CA SER A 470 -19.05 0.92 -0.09
C SER A 470 -18.14 1.41 -1.22
N SER A 471 -17.45 2.54 -1.02
CA SER A 471 -16.45 3.07 -1.95
C SER A 471 -15.38 2.02 -2.34
N LYS A 472 -15.14 1.02 -1.48
CA LYS A 472 -14.25 -0.13 -1.74
C LYS A 472 -14.73 -1.06 -2.86
N GLN A 473 -16.03 -1.16 -3.10
CA GLN A 473 -16.59 -1.98 -4.18
C GLN A 473 -16.70 -1.19 -5.50
N LEU A 474 -16.51 0.13 -5.46
CA LEU A 474 -16.61 1.01 -6.61
C LEU A 474 -15.23 1.39 -7.17
N ILE A 475 -15.21 2.02 -8.35
CA ILE A 475 -13.97 2.51 -8.98
C ILE A 475 -13.91 4.03 -8.81
N SER A 476 -12.99 4.52 -7.97
CA SER A 476 -12.75 5.97 -7.86
C SER A 476 -12.27 6.55 -9.18
N LEU A 477 -13.00 7.54 -9.72
CA LEU A 477 -12.61 8.24 -10.95
C LEU A 477 -11.30 8.99 -10.76
N ARG A 478 -11.10 9.60 -9.59
CA ARG A 478 -9.85 10.26 -9.22
C ARG A 478 -8.67 9.30 -9.30
N THR A 479 -8.79 8.11 -8.73
CA THR A 479 -7.72 7.10 -8.77
C THR A 479 -7.49 6.61 -10.20
N LEU A 480 -8.55 6.36 -10.98
CA LEU A 480 -8.43 5.97 -12.39
C LEU A 480 -7.67 7.03 -13.20
N GLN A 481 -8.03 8.30 -13.07
CA GLN A 481 -7.37 9.41 -13.75
C GLN A 481 -5.87 9.48 -13.44
N ARG A 482 -5.50 9.34 -12.16
CA ARG A 482 -4.09 9.34 -11.74
C ARG A 482 -3.33 8.14 -12.28
N LEU A 483 -3.93 6.95 -12.24
CA LEU A 483 -3.33 5.75 -12.83
C LEU A 483 -3.07 5.93 -14.32
N LEU A 484 -4.01 6.55 -15.05
CA LEU A 484 -3.85 6.87 -16.47
C LEU A 484 -2.76 7.91 -16.72
N GLY A 485 -2.61 8.92 -15.85
CA GLY A 485 -1.54 9.92 -15.93
C GLY A 485 -0.14 9.34 -15.66
N LYS A 486 -0.06 8.28 -14.85
CA LYS A 486 1.19 7.55 -14.54
C LYS A 486 1.59 6.50 -15.58
N LEU A 487 0.80 6.30 -16.63
CA LEU A 487 1.22 5.44 -17.73
C LEU A 487 2.40 6.10 -18.47
N GLU A 488 3.19 5.31 -19.20
CA GLU A 488 4.33 5.81 -20.00
C GLU A 488 3.96 5.86 -21.49
N ASN A 489 2.85 6.53 -21.83
CA ASN A 489 2.38 6.68 -23.21
C ASN A 489 2.25 8.15 -23.62
N ARG A 490 2.01 8.39 -24.91
CA ARG A 490 2.05 9.74 -25.46
C ARG A 490 0.83 10.58 -25.10
N LEU A 491 -0.34 9.94 -25.08
CA LEU A 491 -1.62 10.56 -24.81
C LEU A 491 -2.64 9.50 -24.38
N THR A 492 -3.46 9.83 -23.38
CA THR A 492 -4.63 9.04 -23.01
C THR A 492 -5.92 9.83 -23.23
N LEU A 493 -6.88 9.26 -23.95
CA LEU A 493 -8.25 9.75 -24.08
C LEU A 493 -9.15 8.95 -23.13
N LEU A 494 -9.66 9.59 -22.09
CA LEU A 494 -10.64 9.02 -21.15
C LEU A 494 -12.04 9.48 -21.52
N ILE A 495 -12.89 8.58 -21.98
CA ILE A 495 -14.24 8.87 -22.48
C ILE A 495 -15.25 8.26 -21.51
N LEU A 496 -16.05 9.13 -20.90
CA LEU A 496 -17.01 8.79 -19.85
C LEU A 496 -18.44 9.05 -20.33
N ASP A 497 -19.13 7.96 -20.62
CA ASP A 497 -20.57 7.91 -20.83
C ASP A 497 -21.26 7.46 -19.54
N THR A 498 -21.14 8.31 -18.51
CA THR A 498 -21.45 7.95 -17.12
C THR A 498 -22.40 8.97 -16.49
N PRO A 499 -23.73 8.75 -16.53
CA PRO A 499 -24.63 9.55 -15.71
C PRO A 499 -24.34 9.33 -14.23
N ILE A 500 -24.55 10.38 -13.42
CA ILE A 500 -24.48 10.27 -11.96
C ILE A 500 -25.88 10.12 -11.41
N ILE A 501 -26.07 9.12 -10.54
CA ILE A 501 -27.25 9.06 -9.67
C ILE A 501 -27.11 10.17 -8.64
N LYS A 502 -28.02 11.15 -8.67
CA LYS A 502 -28.27 12.00 -7.51
C LYS A 502 -29.14 11.16 -6.58
N GLN A 503 -28.58 10.62 -5.49
CA GLN A 503 -29.36 9.80 -4.57
C GLN A 503 -30.56 10.62 -4.04
N ALA A 504 -31.78 10.26 -4.48
CA ALA A 504 -33.02 10.90 -4.06
C ALA A 504 -33.47 10.34 -2.71
N GLY A 505 -33.64 11.22 -1.72
CA GLY A 505 -34.10 10.79 -0.39
C GLY A 505 -33.87 11.77 0.75
N GLN A 506 -34.34 13.02 0.61
CA GLN A 506 -35.06 13.81 1.62
C GLN A 506 -35.21 15.23 1.07
N GLU A 507 -36.44 15.57 0.68
CA GLU A 507 -36.84 16.96 0.50
C GLU A 507 -36.81 17.66 1.86
N THR A 508 -35.63 18.10 2.28
CA THR A 508 -35.48 19.11 3.32
C THR A 508 -34.49 20.14 2.82
N SER A 509 -34.98 21.37 2.71
CA SER A 509 -34.31 22.61 2.35
C SER A 509 -32.80 22.67 2.60
N ALA A 510 -32.12 23.27 1.62
CA ALA A 510 -30.69 23.57 1.50
C ALA A 510 -29.86 22.46 0.82
N ASP A 511 -29.63 22.67 -0.48
CA ASP A 511 -28.66 22.01 -1.35
C ASP A 511 -27.26 22.06 -0.72
N THR A 512 -26.96 21.10 0.15
CA THR A 512 -25.71 20.97 0.92
C THR A 512 -24.79 19.90 0.35
N SER A 513 -25.10 19.35 -0.84
CA SER A 513 -24.20 18.41 -1.50
C SER A 513 -22.95 19.12 -2.01
N SER A 514 -21.79 18.57 -1.68
CA SER A 514 -20.51 19.06 -2.22
C SER A 514 -20.53 19.05 -3.75
N PRO A 515 -19.87 20.02 -4.42
CA PRO A 515 -19.84 20.09 -5.87
C PRO A 515 -19.18 18.83 -6.47
N VAL A 516 -19.72 18.35 -7.60
CA VAL A 516 -19.22 17.12 -8.22
C VAL A 516 -17.79 17.28 -8.74
N HIS A 517 -16.87 16.46 -8.24
CA HIS A 517 -15.46 16.47 -8.63
C HIS A 517 -15.15 15.48 -9.76
N TRP A 518 -15.29 15.95 -11.00
CA TRP A 518 -15.09 15.12 -12.20
C TRP A 518 -13.64 14.97 -12.66
N ASN A 519 -12.72 15.77 -12.15
CA ASN A 519 -11.36 15.92 -12.69
C ASN A 519 -10.30 16.10 -11.61
N SER A 520 -10.61 15.72 -10.37
CA SER A 520 -9.74 15.88 -9.20
C SER A 520 -8.49 14.98 -9.23
N GLY A 521 -8.45 13.99 -10.13
CA GLY A 521 -7.31 13.12 -10.36
C GLY A 521 -6.43 13.53 -11.56
N LEU A 522 -6.82 14.54 -12.35
CA LEU A 522 -6.01 15.00 -13.49
C LEU A 522 -4.91 15.96 -13.03
N SER A 523 -3.68 15.80 -13.51
CA SER A 523 -2.56 16.71 -13.23
C SER A 523 -1.79 17.12 -14.49
N LYS A 524 -1.21 18.33 -14.47
CA LYS A 524 -0.30 18.84 -15.51
C LYS A 524 1.11 18.25 -15.40
N GLN A 525 1.45 17.67 -14.25
CA GLN A 525 2.79 17.16 -13.94
C GLN A 525 2.92 15.66 -14.24
N ASP A 526 1.82 15.01 -14.64
CA ASP A 526 1.80 13.59 -14.95
C ASP A 526 2.64 13.27 -16.20
N ALA A 527 3.22 12.07 -16.22
CA ALA A 527 4.05 11.60 -17.33
C ALA A 527 3.25 11.50 -18.63
N THR A 528 1.99 11.06 -18.54
CA THR A 528 1.05 10.98 -19.65
C THR A 528 -0.04 12.04 -19.49
N PRO A 529 -0.25 12.91 -20.50
CA PRO A 529 -1.42 13.77 -20.54
C PRO A 529 -2.71 12.97 -20.72
N VAL A 530 -3.70 13.23 -19.87
CA VAL A 530 -5.05 12.65 -19.95
C VAL A 530 -6.04 13.71 -20.39
N ILE A 531 -6.73 13.48 -21.51
CA ILE A 531 -7.85 14.29 -21.97
C ILE A 531 -9.14 13.54 -21.64
N GLN A 532 -9.98 14.14 -20.82
CA GLN A 532 -11.27 13.57 -20.45
C GLN A 532 -12.40 14.16 -21.28
N LEU A 533 -13.20 13.28 -21.88
CA LEU A 533 -14.46 13.61 -22.53
C LEU A 533 -15.59 13.02 -21.71
N ARG A 534 -16.60 13.82 -21.37
CA ARG A 534 -17.77 13.37 -20.63
C ARG A 534 -19.05 13.83 -21.30
N ARG A 535 -20.09 12.99 -21.29
CA ARG A 535 -21.42 13.40 -21.76
C ARG A 535 -21.91 14.69 -21.08
N ARG A 536 -22.53 15.60 -21.84
CA ARG A 536 -23.17 16.81 -21.29
C ARG A 536 -24.44 16.43 -20.49
N PRO A 537 -24.66 17.02 -19.29
CA PRO A 537 -25.91 16.84 -18.55
C PRO A 537 -27.12 17.37 -19.35
N GLY A 538 -28.25 16.67 -19.32
CA GLY A 538 -29.50 17.10 -19.96
C GLY A 538 -29.58 16.89 -21.47
N GLN A 539 -28.56 16.31 -22.09
CA GLN A 539 -28.70 15.72 -23.43
C GLN A 539 -28.95 14.22 -23.28
N GLU A 540 -30.19 13.81 -23.54
CA GLU A 540 -30.47 12.43 -23.92
C GLU A 540 -29.78 12.22 -25.26
N MET A 541 -28.63 11.55 -25.24
CA MET A 541 -28.03 11.08 -26.48
C MET A 541 -28.84 9.86 -26.91
N ASP A 542 -29.51 9.95 -28.05
CA ASP A 542 -30.14 8.80 -28.72
C ASP A 542 -29.11 7.69 -28.99
N ASN A 543 -27.82 8.05 -29.09
CA ASN A 543 -26.73 7.10 -29.25
C ASN A 543 -25.41 7.59 -28.60
N PRO A 544 -24.92 6.97 -27.51
CA PRO A 544 -23.64 7.32 -26.90
C PRO A 544 -22.41 7.16 -27.80
N ALA A 545 -22.52 6.44 -28.93
CA ALA A 545 -21.49 6.38 -29.96
C ALA A 545 -21.20 7.75 -30.60
N ASN A 546 -22.11 8.73 -30.48
CA ASN A 546 -21.93 10.07 -31.02
C ASN A 546 -20.79 10.85 -30.32
N MET A 547 -20.25 10.38 -29.18
CA MET A 547 -19.01 10.94 -28.62
C MET A 547 -17.78 10.60 -29.48
N LEU A 548 -17.88 9.57 -30.34
CA LEU A 548 -16.81 9.08 -31.21
C LEU A 548 -17.13 9.22 -32.69
N SER A 549 -18.32 9.71 -33.07
CA SER A 549 -18.76 9.82 -34.46
C SER A 549 -17.84 10.69 -35.32
N GLY A 550 -17.15 11.66 -34.71
CA GLY A 550 -16.13 12.46 -35.39
C GLY A 550 -15.05 11.60 -36.04
N LEU A 551 -14.62 10.50 -35.39
CA LEU A 551 -13.60 9.58 -35.90
C LEU A 551 -14.02 8.80 -37.16
N SER A 552 -15.30 8.85 -37.55
CA SER A 552 -15.81 8.20 -38.76
C SER A 552 -15.66 9.05 -40.03
N GLY A 553 -14.96 10.19 -39.96
CA GLY A 553 -14.67 11.07 -41.10
C GLY A 553 -15.21 12.49 -40.95
N ASN A 554 -16.30 12.68 -40.21
CA ASN A 554 -16.98 13.98 -40.12
C ASN A 554 -16.18 15.06 -39.36
N ALA A 555 -15.14 14.66 -38.62
CA ALA A 555 -14.26 15.60 -37.93
C ALA A 555 -13.12 16.15 -38.81
N ASP A 556 -12.86 15.56 -39.99
CA ASP A 556 -11.82 16.03 -40.91
C ASP A 556 -12.21 17.39 -41.53
N GLY A 557 -11.85 18.46 -40.84
CA GLY A 557 -12.28 19.82 -41.17
C GLY A 557 -11.46 20.41 -42.30
N ASN A 558 -10.18 20.03 -42.40
CA ASN A 558 -9.26 20.50 -43.42
C ASN A 558 -9.26 19.62 -44.69
N LYS A 559 -9.93 18.46 -44.66
CA LYS A 559 -10.08 17.50 -45.75
C LYS A 559 -8.74 16.88 -46.17
N ASP A 560 -7.85 16.61 -45.22
CA ASP A 560 -6.55 15.99 -45.45
C ASP A 560 -6.56 14.47 -45.25
N GLU A 561 -7.74 13.87 -45.10
CA GLU A 561 -7.98 12.44 -44.87
C GLU A 561 -7.43 11.93 -43.52
N THR A 562 -6.94 12.82 -42.65
CA THR A 562 -6.49 12.50 -41.30
C THR A 562 -7.34 13.25 -40.28
N ILE A 563 -7.79 12.56 -39.24
CA ILE A 563 -8.46 13.24 -38.11
C ILE A 563 -7.47 13.37 -36.98
N THR A 564 -7.15 14.60 -36.62
CA THR A 564 -6.27 14.90 -35.48
C THR A 564 -7.02 14.89 -34.14
N VAL A 565 -6.27 14.88 -33.03
CA VAL A 565 -6.85 15.08 -31.69
C VAL A 565 -7.60 16.41 -31.62
N ALA A 566 -7.08 17.50 -32.20
CA ALA A 566 -7.74 18.81 -32.21
C ALA A 566 -9.14 18.74 -32.85
N GLU A 567 -9.20 18.19 -34.07
CA GLU A 567 -10.42 18.05 -34.85
C GLU A 567 -11.43 17.12 -34.18
N PHE A 568 -10.96 16.00 -33.63
CA PHE A 568 -11.81 15.11 -32.84
C PHE A 568 -12.42 15.83 -31.64
N LEU A 569 -11.62 16.58 -30.88
CA LEU A 569 -12.11 17.33 -29.71
C LEU A 569 -13.09 18.44 -30.10
N GLU A 570 -12.83 19.14 -31.20
CA GLU A 570 -13.76 20.15 -31.73
C GLU A 570 -15.11 19.53 -32.08
N SER A 571 -15.11 18.43 -32.84
CA SER A 571 -16.32 17.68 -33.20
C SER A 571 -17.06 17.15 -31.96
N ALA A 572 -16.33 16.54 -31.01
CA ALA A 572 -16.91 15.98 -29.80
C ALA A 572 -17.44 17.05 -28.83
N SER A 573 -16.99 18.31 -28.94
CA SER A 573 -17.41 19.39 -28.06
C SER A 573 -18.90 19.70 -28.16
N ALA A 574 -19.58 19.34 -29.25
CA ALA A 574 -21.03 19.52 -29.40
C ALA A 574 -21.82 18.67 -28.37
N SER A 575 -21.41 17.42 -28.19
CA SER A 575 -22.09 16.42 -27.33
C SER A 575 -21.42 16.24 -25.96
N SER A 576 -20.16 16.68 -25.82
CA SER A 576 -19.33 16.38 -24.65
C SER A 576 -18.82 17.63 -23.92
N ARG A 577 -18.59 17.49 -22.61
CA ARG A 577 -17.72 18.35 -21.83
C ARG A 577 -16.31 17.80 -21.90
N ILE A 578 -15.38 18.63 -22.35
CA ILE A 578 -13.98 18.25 -22.53
C ILE A 578 -13.17 18.91 -21.41
N THR A 579 -12.39 18.09 -20.70
CA THR A 579 -11.41 18.54 -19.72
C THR A 579 -10.03 18.15 -20.22
N ARG A 580 -9.21 19.15 -20.54
CA ARG A 580 -7.81 18.97 -20.94
C ARG A 580 -6.93 19.91 -20.14
N LEU A 581 -5.76 19.42 -19.75
CA LEU A 581 -4.74 20.20 -19.05
C LEU A 581 -3.55 20.53 -19.97
N LEU A 582 -3.81 20.65 -21.27
CA LEU A 582 -2.81 20.92 -22.32
C LEU A 582 -3.03 22.30 -22.93
N PRO A 583 -1.96 23.05 -23.26
CA PRO A 583 -2.06 24.32 -23.98
C PRO A 583 -2.53 24.11 -25.42
N ASP A 584 -3.16 25.13 -26.01
CA ASP A 584 -3.66 25.10 -27.39
C ASP A 584 -2.56 24.92 -28.45
N SER A 585 -1.32 25.26 -28.09
CA SER A 585 -0.14 25.07 -28.93
C SER A 585 0.50 23.68 -28.79
N SER A 586 -0.09 22.77 -28.01
CA SER A 586 0.51 21.45 -27.76
C SER A 586 0.61 20.63 -29.05
N PRO A 587 1.78 20.03 -29.37
CA PRO A 587 1.93 19.16 -30.53
C PRO A 587 1.11 17.87 -30.43
N LEU A 588 0.61 17.54 -29.24
CA LEU A 588 -0.29 16.41 -29.02
C LEU A 588 -1.67 16.62 -29.66
N LEU A 589 -2.05 17.87 -29.93
CA LEU A 589 -3.30 18.18 -30.63
C LEU A 589 -3.24 17.81 -32.11
N ASN A 590 -2.05 17.72 -32.70
CA ASN A 590 -1.85 17.30 -34.09
C ASN A 590 -1.64 15.78 -34.24
N LEU A 591 -1.80 15.01 -33.16
CA LEU A 591 -1.70 13.55 -33.23
C LEU A 591 -2.86 12.98 -34.05
N PRO A 592 -2.61 12.07 -35.00
CA PRO A 592 -3.68 11.44 -35.76
C PRO A 592 -4.45 10.47 -34.86
N LEU A 593 -5.76 10.43 -35.00
CA LEU A 593 -6.69 9.47 -34.40
C LEU A 593 -7.43 8.64 -35.47
N ALA A 594 -7.44 9.10 -36.72
CA ALA A 594 -7.85 8.33 -37.90
C ALA A 594 -7.06 8.70 -39.15
N ARG A 595 -7.01 7.76 -40.11
CA ARG A 595 -6.41 7.87 -41.45
C ARG A 595 -7.23 7.08 -42.45
#